data_AF-A0A8H8S5W5-F1
#
_entry.id   AF-A0A8H8S5W5-F1
#
_cell.length_a   1.000
_cell.length_b   1.000
_cell.length_c   1.000
_cell.angle_alpha   90.00
_cell.angle_beta   90.00
_cell.angle_gamma   90.00
#
_symmetry.space_group_name_H-M   'P 1'
#
loop_
_entity.id
_entity.type
_entity.pdbx_description
1 polymer ?
#
loop_
_entity_poly.entity_id
_entity_poly.type
_entity_poly.pdbx_seq_one_letter_code
_entity_poly.pdbx_strand_id
1 'polypeptide(L)'
;MRFQLLDVEKPPPAELLHRQHVVLATNCVHATHNLVRTTKNIHGLLRPDGFLCMLEMAKAIPWVDSVFGLVEGWWLFDDDDRVEQQHALAQPSLWEKTLRSNGYGHVDWSDGDLPENSVQHIIIALASGPSYDRVPILPKSLSDHTTNFAARQAVVDSFVDNYTRHFSAPVCLPVSDRPVHLSRCVMVTGATGSLGSHLVEHLASQPEIHKVICLNRSSSVDDAVRQRQALESRGLLLSKEASSKLQVLETDTSKPMLGLSASEYKSLAKSVDLIVHNAWAMSMTRPVRAFELQIKTMRNLIDFARECACQRQPNDAKIGFQFVSSVSVMGYHPFVSGKALAPEERVTVESVLPMGYADAKLVCEYMLDETLHHHPNDFRTMVVRIGQISGSKTNGLWNPVEHLAHLIKSSQTLNVLPDLDGVLSWCPVNDVAATLGELLIGDTTAYPIYHIENPVRQSWRDMILILAEALGVPQANTVSYNEWIRRVREFPPGLVSENPAARLVDFFNDDFERMSCGGLILDTAHSKEHSDTFRGLQAAWKETGFLR
;
A
#
# COMPACT_ATOMS: atom_id res chain seq x y z
N MET A 1 26.67 26.94 42.82
CA MET A 1 26.70 25.46 42.78
C MET A 1 27.58 24.96 43.92
N ARG A 2 27.15 23.92 44.63
CA ARG A 2 27.92 23.23 45.66
C ARG A 2 28.15 21.80 45.17
N PHE A 3 29.40 21.35 45.17
CA PHE A 3 29.75 19.97 44.82
C PHE A 3 29.97 19.18 46.10
N GLN A 4 29.39 17.99 46.19
CA GLN A 4 29.51 17.11 47.34
C GLN A 4 29.37 15.67 46.88
N LEU A 5 30.10 14.76 47.51
CA LEU A 5 29.94 13.32 47.30
C LEU A 5 28.64 12.85 47.95
N LEU A 6 27.80 12.15 47.19
CA LEU A 6 26.57 11.53 47.67
C LEU A 6 26.52 10.09 47.16
N ASP A 7 26.47 9.13 48.08
CA ASP A 7 26.25 7.72 47.79
C ASP A 7 24.75 7.42 47.90
N VAL A 8 24.09 7.24 46.76
CA VAL A 8 22.64 7.01 46.67
C VAL A 8 22.22 5.62 47.17
N GLU A 9 23.17 4.71 47.41
CA GLU A 9 22.88 3.42 48.05
C GLU A 9 22.74 3.53 49.57
N LYS A 10 23.14 4.65 50.17
CA LYS A 10 23.04 4.93 51.61
C LYS A 10 21.92 5.93 51.93
N PRO A 11 21.38 5.92 53.17
CA PRO A 11 20.43 6.93 53.60
C PRO A 11 20.96 8.35 53.39
N PRO A 12 20.14 9.27 52.87
CA PRO A 12 20.58 10.63 52.57
C PRO A 12 20.97 11.38 53.85
N PRO A 13 22.00 12.26 53.80
CA PRO A 13 22.38 13.11 54.93
C PRO A 13 21.21 13.98 55.40
N ALA A 14 21.18 14.27 56.71
CA ALA A 14 20.09 15.04 57.32
C ALA A 14 19.90 16.43 56.68
N GLU A 15 20.97 17.04 56.16
CA GLU A 15 20.90 18.33 55.48
C GLU A 15 20.24 18.28 54.09
N LEU A 16 20.12 17.10 53.45
CA LEU A 16 19.54 16.92 52.12
C LEU A 16 18.13 16.32 52.14
N LEU A 17 17.69 15.78 53.28
CA LEU A 17 16.36 15.20 53.47
C LEU A 17 15.25 16.19 53.11
N HIS A 18 14.42 15.82 52.13
CA HIS A 18 13.27 16.57 51.65
C HIS A 18 13.59 18.02 51.28
N ARG A 19 14.74 18.26 50.65
CA ARG A 19 15.18 19.61 50.25
C ARG A 19 15.16 19.85 48.75
N GLN A 20 15.22 18.80 47.93
CA GLN A 20 15.35 18.96 46.49
C GLN A 20 13.98 19.00 45.81
N HIS A 21 13.76 20.00 44.95
CA HIS A 21 12.61 20.02 44.04
C HIS A 21 12.82 19.06 42.87
N VAL A 22 14.07 18.88 42.43
CA VAL A 22 14.42 18.03 41.31
C VAL A 22 15.67 17.25 41.65
N VAL A 23 15.65 15.95 41.40
CA VAL A 23 16.86 15.12 41.32
C VAL A 23 17.03 14.69 39.87
N LEU A 24 18.19 14.99 39.29
CA LEU A 24 18.56 14.56 37.94
C LEU A 24 19.59 13.43 38.03
N ALA A 25 19.34 12.32 37.33
CA ALA A 25 20.27 11.21 37.22
C ALA A 25 20.45 10.81 35.75
N THR A 26 21.66 10.40 35.37
CA THR A 26 21.96 10.04 33.98
C THR A 26 22.80 8.77 33.96
N ASN A 27 22.20 7.65 33.53
CA ASN A 27 22.84 6.36 33.35
C ASN A 27 23.70 5.94 34.56
N CYS A 28 23.16 6.11 35.76
CA CYS A 28 23.90 5.83 36.99
C CYS A 28 23.09 5.07 38.04
N VAL A 29 21.75 5.09 37.97
CA VAL A 29 20.92 4.40 38.95
C VAL A 29 20.88 2.90 38.65
N HIS A 30 20.89 2.52 37.36
CA HIS A 30 20.97 1.11 36.95
C HIS A 30 22.25 0.42 37.43
N ALA A 31 23.35 1.17 37.60
CA ALA A 31 24.64 0.64 38.05
C ALA A 31 24.74 0.50 39.59
N THR A 32 23.62 0.43 40.30
CA THR A 32 23.58 0.19 41.76
C THR A 32 23.17 -1.24 42.07
N HIS A 33 23.49 -1.70 43.28
CA HIS A 33 23.18 -3.08 43.69
C HIS A 33 21.68 -3.38 43.69
N ASN A 34 20.89 -2.46 44.27
CA ASN A 34 19.48 -2.69 44.50
C ASN A 34 18.64 -1.45 44.15
N LEU A 35 17.86 -1.53 43.08
CA LEU A 35 17.06 -0.39 42.60
C LEU A 35 16.04 0.07 43.64
N VAL A 36 15.45 -0.84 44.41
CA VAL A 36 14.47 -0.49 45.46
C VAL A 36 15.14 0.35 46.54
N ARG A 37 16.30 -0.07 47.06
CA ARG A 37 17.06 0.68 48.06
C ARG A 37 17.48 2.04 47.53
N THR A 38 18.07 2.07 46.33
CA THR A 38 18.58 3.29 45.71
C THR A 38 17.46 4.31 45.47
N THR A 39 16.38 3.89 44.83
CA THR A 39 15.25 4.80 44.53
C THR A 39 14.53 5.28 45.79
N LYS A 40 14.52 4.48 46.88
CA LYS A 40 14.04 4.91 48.21
C LYS A 40 14.89 6.02 48.82
N ASN A 41 16.22 5.90 48.75
CA ASN A 41 17.11 6.94 49.26
C ASN A 41 16.98 8.24 48.43
N ILE A 42 16.86 8.11 47.10
CA ILE A 42 16.59 9.24 46.20
C ILE A 42 15.25 9.91 46.55
N HIS A 43 14.21 9.13 46.86
CA HIS A 43 12.92 9.66 47.30
C HIS A 43 13.06 10.53 48.55
N GLY A 44 13.89 10.10 49.51
CA GLY A 44 14.20 10.86 50.72
C GLY A 44 14.87 12.22 50.48
N LEU A 45 15.52 12.43 49.34
CA LEU A 45 16.08 13.75 48.96
C LEU A 45 14.98 14.72 48.50
N LEU A 46 13.89 14.19 47.94
CA LEU A 46 12.85 14.98 47.30
C LEU A 46 11.89 15.56 48.32
N ARG A 47 11.52 16.82 48.06
CA ARG A 47 10.36 17.45 48.69
C ARG A 47 9.07 16.76 48.22
N PRO A 48 7.96 16.89 48.96
CA PRO A 48 6.67 16.36 48.52
C PRO A 48 6.22 16.89 47.15
N ASP A 49 6.58 18.13 46.81
CA ASP A 49 6.28 18.80 45.54
C ASP A 49 7.37 18.60 44.47
N GLY A 50 8.35 17.74 44.72
CA GLY A 50 9.47 17.49 43.82
C GLY A 50 9.29 16.28 42.89
N PHE A 51 10.25 16.07 42.01
CA PHE A 51 10.30 14.91 41.13
C PHE A 51 11.72 14.44 40.84
N LEU A 52 11.85 13.15 40.55
CA LEU A 52 13.03 12.52 39.98
C LEU A 52 12.90 12.54 38.45
N CYS A 53 13.96 12.90 37.75
CA CYS A 53 14.09 12.73 36.31
C CYS A 53 15.39 11.99 36.01
N MET A 54 15.27 10.83 35.36
CA MET A 54 16.40 9.96 35.04
C MET A 54 16.48 9.77 33.54
N LEU A 55 17.68 9.87 32.98
CA LEU A 55 17.97 9.34 31.65
C LEU A 55 18.60 7.96 31.83
N GLU A 56 17.90 6.89 31.48
CA GLU A 56 18.36 5.51 31.70
C GLU A 56 18.24 4.67 30.42
N MET A 57 19.23 3.81 30.19
CA MET A 57 19.16 2.76 29.17
C MET A 57 18.20 1.65 29.60
N ALA A 58 17.29 1.27 28.71
CA ALA A 58 16.29 0.22 28.96
C ALA A 58 16.54 -1.06 28.16
N LYS A 59 17.36 -1.01 27.11
CA LYS A 59 17.66 -2.15 26.24
C LYS A 59 19.15 -2.39 26.13
N ALA A 60 19.56 -3.66 26.25
CA ALA A 60 20.94 -4.08 26.02
C ALA A 60 21.35 -3.84 24.56
N ILE A 61 22.50 -3.20 24.38
CA ILE A 61 23.16 -3.05 23.07
C ILE A 61 24.50 -3.78 23.17
N PRO A 62 24.77 -4.80 22.32
CA PRO A 62 25.98 -5.62 22.42
C PRO A 62 27.30 -4.82 22.40
N TRP A 63 27.31 -3.69 21.68
CA TRP A 63 28.47 -2.78 21.66
C TRP A 63 28.71 -2.08 23.01
N VAL A 64 27.64 -1.69 23.72
CA VAL A 64 27.73 -1.06 25.05
C VAL A 64 28.33 -2.06 26.04
N ASP A 65 27.91 -3.32 26.02
CA ASP A 65 28.48 -4.35 26.90
C ASP A 65 29.94 -4.66 26.55
N SER A 66 30.31 -4.59 25.26
CA SER A 66 31.70 -4.76 24.84
C SER A 66 32.63 -3.66 25.37
N VAL A 67 32.10 -2.46 25.62
CA VAL A 67 32.87 -1.30 26.11
C VAL A 67 32.79 -1.19 27.63
N PHE A 68 31.56 -1.16 28.19
CA PHE A 68 31.30 -0.89 29.61
C PHE A 68 31.15 -2.16 30.44
N GLY A 69 30.80 -3.29 29.84
CA GLY A 69 30.68 -4.58 30.54
C GLY A 69 32.02 -5.12 31.06
N LEU A 70 33.14 -4.50 30.71
CA LEU A 70 34.45 -4.79 31.29
C LEU A 70 34.72 -4.02 32.60
N VAL A 71 33.85 -3.07 32.97
CA VAL A 71 33.96 -2.29 34.19
C VAL A 71 33.24 -3.02 35.33
N GLU A 72 33.93 -3.24 36.45
CA GLU A 72 33.38 -3.94 37.64
C GLU A 72 32.05 -3.32 38.11
N GLY A 73 31.93 -2.00 38.04
CA GLY A 73 30.73 -1.26 38.42
C GLY A 73 29.49 -1.48 37.54
N TRP A 74 29.63 -2.05 36.34
CA TRP A 74 28.50 -2.24 35.42
C TRP A 74 27.56 -3.37 35.86
N TRP A 75 28.09 -4.40 36.53
CA TRP A 75 27.36 -5.62 36.90
C TRP A 75 27.05 -5.73 38.40
N LEU A 76 26.97 -4.60 39.13
CA LEU A 76 26.80 -4.60 40.59
C LEU A 76 25.43 -5.10 41.08
N PHE A 77 24.44 -5.23 40.20
CA PHE A 77 23.07 -5.56 40.60
C PHE A 77 22.97 -6.94 41.28
N ASP A 78 22.22 -6.97 42.38
CA ASP A 78 21.92 -8.19 43.14
C ASP A 78 20.43 -8.29 43.55
N ASP A 79 19.57 -7.42 43.01
CA ASP A 79 18.12 -7.54 43.19
C ASP A 79 17.48 -8.61 42.31
N ASP A 80 16.53 -9.34 42.91
CA ASP A 80 15.88 -10.53 42.36
C ASP A 80 15.35 -10.30 40.92
N ASP A 81 14.66 -9.19 40.67
CA ASP A 81 14.04 -8.89 39.38
C ASP A 81 15.09 -8.75 38.24
N ARG A 82 16.26 -8.16 38.51
CA ARG A 82 17.33 -8.01 37.50
C ARG A 82 18.23 -9.24 37.40
N VAL A 83 18.38 -10.00 38.49
CA VAL A 83 19.07 -11.30 38.48
C VAL A 83 18.33 -12.30 37.58
N GLU A 84 16.99 -12.32 37.64
CA GLU A 84 16.17 -13.13 36.73
C GLU A 84 16.30 -12.69 35.26
N GLN A 85 16.44 -11.38 35.00
CA GLN A 85 16.62 -10.83 33.66
C GLN A 85 18.07 -10.89 33.14
N GLN A 86 19.02 -11.28 34.00
CA GLN A 86 20.45 -11.42 33.70
C GLN A 86 21.12 -10.18 33.08
N HIS A 87 20.66 -8.96 33.43
CA HIS A 87 21.26 -7.73 32.90
C HIS A 87 21.20 -6.55 33.88
N ALA A 88 22.18 -5.66 33.80
CA ALA A 88 22.26 -4.45 34.64
C ALA A 88 21.21 -3.38 34.32
N LEU A 89 20.61 -3.47 33.14
CA LEU A 89 19.65 -2.49 32.62
C LEU A 89 18.25 -2.96 32.93
N ALA A 90 17.37 -2.01 33.24
CA ALA A 90 15.98 -2.29 33.60
C ALA A 90 15.03 -1.73 32.54
N GLN A 91 14.05 -2.55 32.14
CA GLN A 91 12.95 -2.12 31.27
C GLN A 91 12.10 -1.04 31.98
N PRO A 92 11.40 -0.15 31.24
CA PRO A 92 10.63 0.94 31.85
C PRO A 92 9.54 0.45 32.82
N SER A 93 8.96 -0.72 32.55
CA SER A 93 7.98 -1.36 33.44
C SER A 93 8.56 -1.76 34.80
N LEU A 94 9.83 -2.20 34.83
CA LEU A 94 10.53 -2.53 36.08
C LEU A 94 10.86 -1.25 36.88
N TRP A 95 11.25 -0.18 36.19
CA TRP A 95 11.42 1.14 36.81
C TRP A 95 10.13 1.63 37.46
N GLU A 96 9.01 1.59 36.73
CA GLU A 96 7.71 1.98 37.27
C GLU A 96 7.32 1.15 38.50
N LYS A 97 7.43 -0.18 38.43
CA LYS A 97 7.18 -1.08 39.57
C LYS A 97 8.02 -0.68 40.79
N THR A 98 9.31 -0.43 40.58
CA THR A 98 10.28 -0.12 41.64
C THR A 98 10.07 1.26 42.25
N LEU A 99 9.79 2.27 41.42
CA LEU A 99 9.54 3.63 41.90
C LEU A 99 8.20 3.68 42.65
N ARG A 100 7.15 3.04 42.14
CA ARG A 100 5.85 2.99 42.85
C ARG A 100 5.94 2.27 44.20
N SER A 101 6.72 1.18 44.29
CA SER A 101 6.89 0.45 45.57
C SER A 101 7.57 1.29 46.65
N ASN A 102 8.30 2.34 46.26
CA ASN A 102 8.97 3.30 47.14
C ASN A 102 8.18 4.59 47.41
N GLY A 103 6.91 4.66 47.00
CA GLY A 103 6.02 5.76 47.34
C GLY A 103 6.09 6.97 46.40
N TYR A 104 6.65 6.82 45.20
CA TYR A 104 6.49 7.81 44.14
C TYR A 104 5.03 7.79 43.63
N GLY A 105 4.50 8.97 43.30
CA GLY A 105 3.09 9.16 42.92
C GLY A 105 2.80 8.71 41.48
N HIS A 106 3.09 9.57 40.52
CA HIS A 106 3.03 9.26 39.10
C HIS A 106 4.43 8.96 38.56
N VAL A 107 4.54 7.88 37.80
CA VAL A 107 5.76 7.49 37.09
C VAL A 107 5.42 7.40 35.62
N ASP A 108 6.24 8.03 34.79
CA ASP A 108 6.08 8.00 33.34
C ASP A 108 7.45 8.04 32.67
N TRP A 109 7.50 7.83 31.35
CA TRP A 109 8.74 7.90 30.62
C TRP A 109 8.56 8.38 29.17
N SER A 110 9.64 8.87 28.57
CA SER A 110 9.63 9.32 27.18
C SER A 110 9.32 8.17 26.23
N ASP A 111 8.33 8.39 25.39
CA ASP A 111 7.88 7.55 24.30
C ASP A 111 8.01 8.30 22.96
N GLY A 112 7.55 7.68 21.87
CA GLY A 112 7.63 8.22 20.50
C GLY A 112 8.49 7.37 19.57
N ASP A 113 8.52 7.76 18.29
CA ASP A 113 8.98 6.90 17.18
C ASP A 113 10.49 7.00 16.87
N LEU A 114 11.23 7.85 17.59
CA LEU A 114 12.67 7.96 17.40
C LEU A 114 13.38 6.64 17.79
N PRO A 115 14.34 6.12 16.99
CA PRO A 115 15.06 4.89 17.31
C PRO A 115 15.68 4.88 18.71
N GLU A 116 16.10 6.05 19.19
CA GLU A 116 16.66 6.27 20.52
C GLU A 116 15.69 5.88 21.65
N ASN A 117 14.38 6.07 21.46
CA ASN A 117 13.35 5.67 22.43
C ASN A 117 13.23 4.14 22.59
N SER A 118 13.83 3.34 21.71
CA SER A 118 13.91 1.89 21.90
C SER A 118 15.11 1.45 22.75
N VAL A 119 15.99 2.39 23.11
CA VAL A 119 17.28 2.16 23.78
C VAL A 119 17.36 2.90 25.12
N GLN A 120 16.99 4.18 25.13
CA GLN A 120 17.06 5.06 26.30
C GLN A 120 15.72 5.75 26.52
N HIS A 121 15.40 5.97 27.79
CA HIS A 121 14.22 6.74 28.18
C HIS A 121 14.57 7.81 29.21
N ILE A 122 13.88 8.95 29.09
CA ILE A 122 13.73 9.91 30.17
C ILE A 122 12.59 9.41 31.04
N ILE A 123 12.88 8.98 32.26
CA ILE A 123 11.92 8.50 33.25
C ILE A 123 11.66 9.61 34.25
N ILE A 124 10.39 10.01 34.42
CA ILE A 124 9.96 10.98 35.42
C ILE A 124 9.16 10.28 36.50
N ALA A 125 9.44 10.61 37.76
CA ALA A 125 8.69 10.12 38.90
C ALA A 125 8.41 11.25 39.91
N LEU A 126 7.14 11.57 40.13
CA LEU A 126 6.72 12.55 41.11
C LEU A 126 6.94 12.01 42.53
N ALA A 127 7.46 12.83 43.44
CA ALA A 127 7.72 12.44 44.82
C ALA A 127 6.44 12.07 45.58
N SER A 128 5.31 12.70 45.22
CA SER A 128 3.99 12.40 45.76
C SER A 128 2.88 12.75 44.76
N GLY A 129 1.62 12.50 45.09
CA GLY A 129 0.45 12.82 44.26
C GLY A 129 -0.22 11.61 43.61
N PRO A 130 -1.38 11.80 42.95
CA PRO A 130 -2.12 10.71 42.32
C PRO A 130 -1.40 10.19 41.08
N SER A 131 -1.68 8.94 40.71
CA SER A 131 -1.31 8.42 39.39
C SER A 131 -2.28 8.97 38.34
N TYR A 132 -1.75 9.40 37.20
CA TYR A 132 -2.55 9.74 36.02
C TYR A 132 -2.54 8.56 35.03
N ASP A 133 -3.60 8.46 34.25
CA ASP A 133 -3.61 7.57 33.08
C ASP A 133 -2.61 8.10 32.05
N ARG A 134 -1.84 7.18 31.44
CA ARG A 134 -0.88 7.55 30.41
C ARG A 134 -1.64 8.04 29.19
N VAL A 135 -1.22 9.17 28.61
CA VAL A 135 -1.88 9.73 27.41
C VAL A 135 -1.74 8.70 26.28
N PRO A 136 -2.83 8.31 25.60
CA PRO A 136 -2.75 7.40 24.48
C PRO A 136 -1.83 7.95 23.40
N ILE A 137 -0.93 7.12 22.88
CA ILE A 137 -0.12 7.46 21.71
C ILE A 137 -1.09 7.75 20.57
N LEU A 138 -1.12 9.01 20.12
CA LEU A 138 -1.83 9.38 18.90
C LEU A 138 -1.26 8.56 17.74
N PRO A 139 -2.11 7.97 16.88
CA PRO A 139 -1.63 7.28 15.68
C PRO A 139 -0.68 8.20 14.89
N LYS A 140 0.47 7.65 14.44
CA LYS A 140 1.53 8.32 13.65
C LYS A 140 1.07 9.65 13.02
N SER A 141 1.41 10.75 13.67
CA SER A 141 1.26 12.09 13.10
C SER A 141 2.44 12.35 12.18
N LEU A 142 2.25 12.18 10.86
CA LEU A 142 2.96 12.78 9.70
C LEU A 142 4.49 13.06 9.72
N SER A 143 5.30 12.63 10.68
CA SER A 143 6.66 13.18 10.83
C SER A 143 7.79 12.50 10.06
N ASP A 144 7.58 11.37 9.36
CA ASP A 144 8.68 10.68 8.64
C ASP A 144 8.44 10.40 7.15
N HIS A 145 7.37 10.93 6.55
CA HIS A 145 7.21 10.93 5.10
C HIS A 145 7.33 12.35 4.54
N THR A 146 8.52 12.94 4.67
CA THR A 146 8.87 14.24 4.07
C THR A 146 8.99 14.10 2.55
N THR A 147 7.87 13.91 1.85
CA THR A 147 7.85 14.02 0.40
C THR A 147 7.69 15.48 0.00
N ASN A 148 8.56 15.97 -0.87
CA ASN A 148 8.44 17.33 -1.39
C ASN A 148 7.36 17.34 -2.48
N PHE A 149 6.11 17.63 -2.09
CA PHE A 149 4.96 17.66 -2.99
C PHE A 149 5.18 18.62 -4.17
N ALA A 150 5.74 19.81 -3.93
CA ALA A 150 6.01 20.76 -5.00
C ALA A 150 7.00 20.22 -6.04
N ALA A 151 8.08 19.55 -5.59
CA ALA A 151 9.05 18.93 -6.49
C ALA A 151 8.43 17.75 -7.26
N ARG A 152 7.60 16.94 -6.62
CA ARG A 152 6.87 15.85 -7.28
C ARG A 152 5.89 16.37 -8.31
N GLN A 153 5.09 17.39 -7.96
CA GLN A 153 4.14 18.03 -8.86
C GLN A 153 4.86 18.60 -10.08
N ALA A 154 5.98 19.30 -9.91
CA ALA A 154 6.77 19.81 -11.03
C ALA A 154 7.27 18.69 -11.97
N VAL A 155 7.62 17.51 -11.44
CA VAL A 155 7.99 16.36 -12.27
C VAL A 155 6.79 15.78 -13.02
N VAL A 156 5.63 15.65 -12.35
CA VAL A 156 4.38 15.20 -12.98
C VAL A 156 3.99 16.16 -14.11
N ASP A 157 3.94 17.46 -13.83
CA ASP A 157 3.59 18.51 -14.80
C ASP A 157 4.56 18.47 -15.99
N SER A 158 5.86 18.32 -15.73
CA SER A 158 6.85 18.22 -16.82
C SER A 158 6.59 17.04 -17.74
N PHE A 159 6.19 15.88 -17.21
CA PHE A 159 5.81 14.75 -18.06
C PHE A 159 4.53 15.04 -18.83
N VAL A 160 3.49 15.54 -18.16
CA VAL A 160 2.21 15.86 -18.81
C VAL A 160 2.45 16.84 -19.96
N ASP A 161 3.07 18.00 -19.70
CA ASP A 161 3.38 19.00 -20.71
C ASP A 161 4.14 18.41 -21.91
N ASN A 162 5.21 17.66 -21.64
CA ASN A 162 6.04 17.08 -22.70
C ASN A 162 5.26 16.10 -23.60
N TYR A 163 4.31 15.35 -23.03
CA TYR A 163 3.55 14.32 -23.74
C TYR A 163 2.15 14.78 -24.19
N THR A 164 1.71 16.00 -23.86
CA THR A 164 0.40 16.53 -24.31
C THR A 164 0.50 17.76 -25.22
N ARG A 165 1.61 18.53 -25.18
CA ARG A 165 1.80 19.81 -25.92
C ARG A 165 1.54 19.79 -27.43
N HIS A 166 1.52 18.62 -28.06
CA HIS A 166 1.24 18.43 -29.49
C HIS A 166 0.04 17.52 -29.77
N PHE A 167 -0.83 17.30 -28.78
CA PHE A 167 -2.13 16.73 -29.05
C PHE A 167 -2.95 17.67 -29.94
N SER A 168 -3.66 17.07 -30.91
CA SER A 168 -4.57 17.80 -31.78
C SER A 168 -5.89 17.05 -31.85
N ALA A 169 -6.98 17.81 -31.84
CA ALA A 169 -8.32 17.26 -31.92
C ALA A 169 -8.50 16.37 -33.16
N PRO A 170 -9.39 15.37 -33.11
CA PRO A 170 -9.80 14.65 -34.30
C PRO A 170 -10.41 15.60 -35.34
N VAL A 171 -10.15 15.34 -36.62
CA VAL A 171 -10.74 16.10 -37.73
C VAL A 171 -11.79 15.21 -38.38
N CYS A 172 -13.05 15.65 -38.33
CA CYS A 172 -14.17 14.89 -38.89
C CYS A 172 -14.00 14.68 -40.40
N LEU A 173 -14.32 13.48 -40.86
CA LEU A 173 -14.46 13.22 -42.29
C LEU A 173 -15.78 13.83 -42.81
N PRO A 174 -15.85 14.13 -44.12
CA PRO A 174 -17.11 14.49 -44.77
C PRO A 174 -18.16 13.40 -44.56
N VAL A 175 -19.41 13.83 -44.35
CA VAL A 175 -20.56 12.92 -44.10
C VAL A 175 -20.69 11.92 -45.25
N SER A 176 -20.70 10.63 -44.93
CA SER A 176 -20.98 9.55 -45.88
C SER A 176 -22.05 8.60 -45.32
N ASP A 177 -23.01 8.21 -46.16
CA ASP A 177 -24.00 7.18 -45.82
C ASP A 177 -23.29 5.83 -45.69
N ARG A 178 -23.04 5.40 -44.45
CA ARG A 178 -22.59 4.05 -44.12
C ARG A 178 -23.53 3.42 -43.11
N PRO A 179 -23.80 2.10 -43.22
CA PRO A 179 -24.57 1.39 -42.23
C PRO A 179 -23.85 1.41 -40.87
N VAL A 180 -24.60 1.66 -39.80
CA VAL A 180 -24.11 1.61 -38.42
C VAL A 180 -23.68 0.17 -38.09
N HIS A 181 -22.42 -0.02 -37.75
CA HIS A 181 -21.92 -1.32 -37.29
C HIS A 181 -22.35 -1.55 -35.83
N LEU A 182 -23.24 -2.52 -35.62
CA LEU A 182 -23.78 -2.86 -34.29
C LEU A 182 -22.77 -3.62 -33.40
N SER A 183 -21.70 -4.16 -33.97
CA SER A 183 -20.70 -4.92 -33.22
C SER A 183 -19.37 -4.18 -33.13
N ARG A 184 -18.78 -4.18 -31.93
CA ARG A 184 -17.59 -3.41 -31.58
C ARG A 184 -16.32 -4.25 -31.59
N CYS A 185 -15.19 -3.64 -31.92
CA CYS A 185 -13.85 -4.20 -31.79
C CYS A 185 -13.11 -3.53 -30.63
N VAL A 186 -12.55 -4.34 -29.74
CA VAL A 186 -11.79 -3.87 -28.57
C VAL A 186 -10.31 -4.13 -28.75
N MET A 187 -9.48 -3.14 -28.49
CA MET A 187 -8.03 -3.28 -28.34
C MET A 187 -7.65 -3.30 -26.86
N VAL A 188 -6.88 -4.31 -26.44
CA VAL A 188 -6.44 -4.48 -25.04
C VAL A 188 -4.93 -4.54 -24.98
N THR A 189 -4.31 -3.67 -24.18
CA THR A 189 -2.90 -3.84 -23.80
C THR A 189 -2.78 -4.64 -22.51
N GLY A 190 -1.75 -5.48 -22.40
CA GLY A 190 -1.50 -6.24 -21.18
C GLY A 190 -2.38 -7.48 -21.04
N ALA A 191 -2.87 -7.99 -22.17
CA ALA A 191 -3.73 -9.17 -22.32
C ALA A 191 -3.16 -10.48 -21.74
N THR A 192 -1.86 -10.53 -21.46
CA THR A 192 -1.16 -11.69 -20.85
C THR A 192 -0.96 -11.56 -19.33
N GLY A 193 -1.29 -10.40 -18.75
CA GLY A 193 -1.23 -10.14 -17.31
C GLY A 193 -2.38 -10.80 -16.54
N SER A 194 -2.34 -10.75 -15.20
CA SER A 194 -3.38 -11.36 -14.36
C SER A 194 -4.77 -10.81 -14.69
N LEU A 195 -5.01 -9.51 -14.45
CA LEU A 195 -6.27 -8.86 -14.81
C LEU A 195 -6.55 -8.91 -16.32
N GLY A 196 -5.52 -8.74 -17.15
CA GLY A 196 -5.68 -8.69 -18.61
C GLY A 196 -6.22 -9.98 -19.22
N SER A 197 -5.79 -11.15 -18.72
CA SER A 197 -6.32 -12.44 -19.19
C SER A 197 -7.82 -12.59 -18.89
N HIS A 198 -8.26 -12.21 -17.69
CA HIS A 198 -9.68 -12.24 -17.31
C HIS A 198 -10.50 -11.21 -18.10
N LEU A 199 -9.94 -10.02 -18.35
CA LEU A 199 -10.60 -9.01 -19.17
C LEU A 199 -10.79 -9.48 -20.62
N VAL A 200 -9.79 -10.13 -21.21
CA VAL A 200 -9.88 -10.71 -22.57
C VAL A 200 -10.95 -11.80 -22.63
N GLU A 201 -11.01 -12.67 -21.62
CA GLU A 201 -12.02 -13.72 -21.54
C GLU A 201 -13.44 -13.15 -21.41
N HIS A 202 -13.62 -12.17 -20.53
CA HIS A 202 -14.90 -11.49 -20.36
C HIS A 202 -15.34 -10.78 -21.66
N LEU A 203 -14.47 -9.97 -22.27
CA LEU A 203 -14.78 -9.22 -23.49
C LEU A 203 -15.07 -10.14 -24.68
N ALA A 204 -14.32 -11.23 -24.85
CA ALA A 204 -14.55 -12.18 -25.93
C ALA A 204 -15.89 -12.93 -25.76
N SER A 205 -16.37 -13.05 -24.53
CA SER A 205 -17.66 -13.67 -24.23
C SER A 205 -18.86 -12.74 -24.48
N GLN A 206 -18.63 -11.43 -24.61
CA GLN A 206 -19.72 -10.48 -24.86
C GLN A 206 -20.25 -10.56 -26.29
N PRO A 207 -21.59 -10.58 -26.49
CA PRO A 207 -22.19 -10.66 -27.82
C PRO A 207 -21.99 -9.40 -28.67
N GLU A 208 -21.87 -8.22 -28.04
CA GLU A 208 -21.63 -6.96 -28.76
C GLU A 208 -20.21 -6.89 -29.33
N ILE A 209 -19.27 -7.67 -28.79
CA ILE A 209 -17.87 -7.68 -29.22
C ILE A 209 -17.68 -8.79 -30.26
N HIS A 210 -17.34 -8.42 -31.51
CA HIS A 210 -16.98 -9.38 -32.55
C HIS A 210 -15.48 -9.65 -32.60
N LYS A 211 -14.65 -8.77 -32.03
CA LYS A 211 -13.19 -8.90 -32.10
C LYS A 211 -12.48 -8.30 -30.91
N VAL A 212 -11.52 -9.03 -30.36
CA VAL A 212 -10.63 -8.58 -29.27
C VAL A 212 -9.18 -8.65 -29.75
N ILE A 213 -8.55 -7.49 -29.89
CA ILE A 213 -7.18 -7.32 -30.36
C ILE A 213 -6.25 -7.20 -29.15
N CYS A 214 -5.45 -8.24 -28.92
CA CYS A 214 -4.50 -8.31 -27.82
C CYS A 214 -3.14 -7.79 -28.27
N LEU A 215 -2.72 -6.63 -27.77
CA LEU A 215 -1.37 -6.10 -28.02
C LEU A 215 -0.37 -6.71 -27.03
N ASN A 216 0.49 -7.57 -27.52
CA ASN A 216 1.51 -8.27 -26.74
C ASN A 216 2.90 -7.72 -27.05
N ARG A 217 3.74 -7.57 -26.01
CA ARG A 217 5.15 -7.18 -26.17
C ARG A 217 5.93 -8.28 -26.89
N SER A 218 6.93 -7.90 -27.69
CA SER A 218 7.85 -8.85 -28.31
C SER A 218 8.43 -9.87 -27.34
N SER A 219 8.48 -11.12 -27.77
CA SER A 219 9.00 -12.23 -26.97
C SER A 219 9.62 -13.31 -27.84
N SER A 220 10.41 -14.21 -27.24
CA SER A 220 10.96 -15.37 -27.95
C SER A 220 9.92 -16.45 -28.26
N VAL A 221 8.73 -16.35 -27.67
CA VAL A 221 7.60 -17.26 -27.88
C VAL A 221 6.62 -16.58 -28.83
N ASP A 222 6.06 -17.37 -29.75
CA ASP A 222 4.95 -16.96 -30.61
C ASP A 222 3.83 -16.30 -29.79
N ASP A 223 3.31 -15.18 -30.29
CA ASP A 223 2.40 -14.32 -29.54
C ASP A 223 1.04 -14.98 -29.29
N ALA A 224 0.51 -15.73 -30.25
CA ALA A 224 -0.71 -16.51 -30.10
C ALA A 224 -0.52 -17.65 -29.09
N VAL A 225 0.63 -18.33 -29.10
CA VAL A 225 0.98 -19.34 -28.09
C VAL A 225 1.08 -18.71 -26.70
N ARG A 226 1.77 -17.56 -26.57
CA ARG A 226 1.92 -16.85 -25.30
C ARG A 226 0.57 -16.39 -24.73
N GLN A 227 -0.32 -15.87 -25.57
CA GLN A 227 -1.66 -15.46 -25.15
C GLN A 227 -2.46 -16.67 -24.64
N ARG A 228 -2.43 -17.79 -25.37
CA ARG A 228 -3.10 -19.03 -24.99
C ARG A 228 -2.59 -19.57 -23.66
N GLN A 229 -1.27 -19.65 -23.48
CA GLN A 229 -0.64 -20.08 -22.23
C GLN A 229 -1.01 -19.16 -21.05
N ALA A 230 -1.13 -17.84 -21.30
CA ALA A 230 -1.55 -16.90 -20.26
C ALA A 230 -3.00 -17.10 -19.81
N LEU A 231 -3.89 -17.56 -20.70
CA LEU A 231 -5.27 -17.94 -20.35
C LEU A 231 -5.30 -19.31 -19.64
N GLU A 232 -4.63 -20.31 -20.21
CA GLU A 232 -4.60 -21.69 -19.70
C GLU A 232 -3.97 -21.79 -18.30
N SER A 233 -2.85 -21.10 -18.06
CA SER A 233 -2.20 -21.05 -16.74
C SER A 233 -3.06 -20.43 -15.64
N ARG A 234 -4.14 -19.73 -16.02
CA ARG A 234 -5.14 -19.14 -15.11
C ARG A 234 -6.45 -19.90 -15.09
N GLY A 235 -6.50 -21.07 -15.75
CA GLY A 235 -7.69 -21.90 -15.86
C GLY A 235 -8.82 -21.26 -16.68
N LEU A 236 -8.50 -20.31 -17.57
CA LEU A 236 -9.49 -19.64 -18.42
C LEU A 236 -9.63 -20.41 -19.73
N LEU A 237 -10.80 -21.04 -19.91
CA LEU A 237 -11.13 -21.82 -21.10
C LEU A 237 -12.17 -21.07 -21.93
N LEU A 238 -11.74 -20.56 -23.08
CA LEU A 238 -12.63 -19.87 -24.01
C LEU A 238 -13.47 -20.88 -24.80
N SER A 239 -14.74 -20.53 -25.03
CA SER A 239 -15.56 -21.22 -26.03
C SER A 239 -14.92 -21.08 -27.42
N LYS A 240 -15.28 -21.97 -28.36
CA LYS A 240 -14.80 -21.87 -29.75
C LYS A 240 -15.15 -20.53 -30.38
N GLU A 241 -16.34 -20.01 -30.08
CA GLU A 241 -16.79 -18.70 -30.54
C GLU A 241 -15.94 -17.58 -29.95
N ALA A 242 -15.78 -17.52 -28.62
CA ALA A 242 -14.96 -16.50 -27.96
C ALA A 242 -13.50 -16.54 -28.46
N SER A 243 -12.93 -17.74 -28.60
CA SER A 243 -11.58 -17.91 -29.13
C SER A 243 -11.44 -17.42 -30.58
N SER A 244 -12.50 -17.51 -31.40
CA SER A 244 -12.47 -17.04 -32.80
C SER A 244 -12.45 -15.51 -32.93
N LYS A 245 -12.86 -14.80 -31.88
CA LYS A 245 -12.83 -13.33 -31.82
C LYS A 245 -11.45 -12.77 -31.51
N LEU A 246 -10.53 -13.60 -31.01
CA LEU A 246 -9.20 -13.15 -30.59
C LEU A 246 -8.29 -12.93 -31.79
N GLN A 247 -7.65 -11.75 -31.83
CA GLN A 247 -6.49 -11.48 -32.66
C GLN A 247 -5.35 -11.04 -31.76
N VAL A 248 -4.21 -11.71 -31.84
CA VAL A 248 -3.00 -11.30 -31.11
C VAL A 248 -2.08 -10.57 -32.07
N LEU A 249 -1.47 -9.49 -31.60
CA LEU A 249 -0.46 -8.74 -32.33
C LEU A 249 0.74 -8.50 -31.43
N GLU A 250 1.89 -8.97 -31.89
CA GLU A 250 3.17 -8.60 -31.32
C GLU A 250 3.54 -7.15 -31.68
N THR A 251 3.84 -6.33 -30.67
CA THR A 251 4.17 -4.94 -30.90
C THR A 251 4.96 -4.29 -29.75
N ASP A 252 5.55 -3.14 -30.01
CA ASP A 252 6.19 -2.28 -29.00
C ASP A 252 5.43 -0.95 -28.95
N THR A 253 4.44 -0.91 -28.08
CA THR A 253 3.53 0.22 -27.92
C THR A 253 4.21 1.53 -27.53
N SER A 254 5.47 1.50 -27.09
CA SER A 254 6.24 2.70 -26.78
C SER A 254 6.82 3.38 -28.03
N LYS A 255 6.86 2.68 -29.17
CA LYS A 255 7.31 3.21 -30.46
C LYS A 255 6.18 3.93 -31.20
N PRO A 256 6.52 4.87 -32.12
CA PRO A 256 5.54 5.51 -32.98
C PRO A 256 4.62 4.50 -33.67
N MET A 257 3.36 4.88 -33.87
CA MET A 257 2.33 4.01 -34.47
C MET A 257 2.21 2.66 -33.75
N LEU A 258 2.40 2.68 -32.42
CA LEU A 258 2.43 1.51 -31.54
C LEU A 258 3.51 0.47 -31.88
N GLY A 259 4.45 0.76 -32.79
CA GLY A 259 5.42 -0.20 -33.30
C GLY A 259 4.93 -1.05 -34.48
N LEU A 260 3.77 -0.72 -35.05
CA LEU A 260 3.17 -1.43 -36.19
C LEU A 260 3.57 -0.81 -37.54
N SER A 261 3.35 -1.54 -38.63
CA SER A 261 3.45 -0.95 -39.98
C SER A 261 2.36 0.09 -40.21
N ALA A 262 2.61 1.03 -41.14
CA ALA A 262 1.65 2.07 -41.44
C ALA A 262 0.31 1.53 -41.97
N SER A 263 0.33 0.42 -42.71
CA SER A 263 -0.87 -0.26 -43.19
C SER A 263 -1.66 -0.92 -42.07
N GLU A 264 -0.99 -1.60 -41.14
CA GLU A 264 -1.64 -2.27 -40.01
C GLU A 264 -2.26 -1.25 -39.07
N TYR A 265 -1.50 -0.22 -38.68
CA TYR A 265 -2.00 0.85 -37.83
C TYR A 265 -3.25 1.53 -38.40
N LYS A 266 -3.26 1.86 -39.71
CA LYS A 266 -4.42 2.44 -40.38
C LYS A 266 -5.60 1.48 -40.46
N SER A 267 -5.34 0.18 -40.64
CA SER A 267 -6.39 -0.85 -40.64
C SER A 267 -7.04 -0.98 -39.27
N LEU A 268 -6.22 -1.00 -38.21
CA LEU A 268 -6.68 -1.02 -36.83
C LEU A 268 -7.47 0.25 -36.49
N ALA A 269 -6.98 1.43 -36.86
CA ALA A 269 -7.69 2.68 -36.59
C ALA A 269 -9.09 2.74 -37.21
N LYS A 270 -9.31 2.06 -38.34
CA LYS A 270 -10.63 1.97 -38.98
C LYS A 270 -11.59 1.00 -38.29
N SER A 271 -11.07 0.06 -37.51
CA SER A 271 -11.86 -1.06 -36.97
C SER A 271 -12.05 -0.96 -35.46
N VAL A 272 -11.08 -0.45 -34.70
CA VAL A 272 -11.14 -0.38 -33.24
C VAL A 272 -12.11 0.70 -32.77
N ASP A 273 -13.05 0.31 -31.92
CA ASP A 273 -14.06 1.18 -31.30
C ASP A 273 -13.73 1.47 -29.83
N LEU A 274 -13.12 0.50 -29.14
CA LEU A 274 -12.88 0.53 -27.71
C LEU A 274 -11.41 0.20 -27.41
N ILE A 275 -10.76 0.97 -26.53
CA ILE A 275 -9.36 0.80 -26.16
C ILE A 275 -9.27 0.64 -24.64
N VAL A 276 -8.62 -0.43 -24.18
CA VAL A 276 -8.25 -0.63 -22.77
C VAL A 276 -6.74 -0.62 -22.62
N HIS A 277 -6.25 0.39 -21.92
CA HIS A 277 -4.86 0.45 -21.50
C HIS A 277 -4.71 -0.16 -20.10
N ASN A 278 -4.42 -1.46 -20.05
CA ASN A 278 -4.19 -2.22 -18.81
C ASN A 278 -2.71 -2.62 -18.62
N ALA A 279 -1.91 -2.66 -19.69
CA ALA A 279 -0.48 -2.98 -19.59
C ALA A 279 0.24 -1.99 -18.67
N TRP A 280 0.86 -2.52 -17.61
CA TRP A 280 1.73 -1.72 -16.76
C TRP A 280 2.80 -2.58 -16.11
N ALA A 281 3.98 -2.01 -15.87
CA ALA A 281 5.03 -2.68 -15.10
C ALA A 281 4.83 -2.42 -13.61
N MET A 282 4.50 -3.47 -12.83
CA MET A 282 4.38 -3.33 -11.36
C MET A 282 5.76 -3.22 -10.72
N SER A 283 6.07 -2.08 -10.11
CA SER A 283 7.30 -1.88 -9.35
C SER A 283 7.15 -0.69 -8.39
N MET A 284 7.26 -0.94 -7.08
CA MET A 284 7.10 0.11 -6.07
C MET A 284 8.41 0.89 -5.80
N THR A 285 9.55 0.37 -6.24
CA THR A 285 10.89 0.92 -5.94
C THR A 285 11.46 1.79 -7.06
N ARG A 286 10.90 1.74 -8.26
CA ARG A 286 11.39 2.52 -9.40
C ARG A 286 10.99 3.99 -9.29
N PRO A 287 11.89 4.94 -9.61
CA PRO A 287 11.51 6.34 -9.73
C PRO A 287 10.60 6.57 -10.94
N VAL A 288 9.81 7.65 -10.93
CA VAL A 288 8.85 7.98 -12.00
C VAL A 288 9.47 8.00 -13.40
N ARG A 289 10.71 8.48 -13.53
CA ARG A 289 11.45 8.51 -14.80
C ARG A 289 11.66 7.13 -15.42
N ALA A 290 11.76 6.08 -14.61
CA ALA A 290 11.89 4.71 -15.10
C ALA A 290 10.59 4.17 -15.74
N PHE A 291 9.48 4.91 -15.63
CA PHE A 291 8.20 4.63 -16.29
C PHE A 291 7.98 5.46 -17.55
N GLU A 292 8.96 6.21 -18.03
CA GLU A 292 8.83 7.04 -19.24
C GLU A 292 8.36 6.25 -20.47
N LEU A 293 8.76 4.97 -20.62
CA LEU A 293 8.25 4.11 -21.70
C LEU A 293 6.75 3.81 -21.59
N GLN A 294 6.20 3.77 -20.37
CA GLN A 294 4.76 3.62 -20.15
C GLN A 294 4.03 4.93 -20.48
N ILE A 295 4.63 6.07 -20.12
CA ILE A 295 4.11 7.41 -20.47
C ILE A 295 4.10 7.61 -21.99
N LYS A 296 5.16 7.18 -22.70
CA LYS A 296 5.20 7.13 -24.17
C LYS A 296 4.12 6.22 -24.76
N THR A 297 3.92 5.04 -24.16
CA THR A 297 2.84 4.13 -24.55
C THR A 297 1.48 4.80 -24.42
N MET A 298 1.24 5.50 -23.30
CA MET A 298 0.01 6.25 -23.09
C MET A 298 -0.21 7.31 -24.17
N ARG A 299 0.83 8.10 -24.50
CA ARG A 299 0.79 9.07 -25.60
C ARG A 299 0.39 8.41 -26.92
N ASN A 300 1.05 7.32 -27.29
CA ASN A 300 0.79 6.64 -28.56
C ASN A 300 -0.63 6.06 -28.62
N LEU A 301 -1.18 5.62 -27.48
CA LEU A 301 -2.56 5.14 -27.39
C LEU A 301 -3.58 6.29 -27.49
N ILE A 302 -3.28 7.45 -26.90
CA ILE A 302 -4.09 8.68 -27.08
C ILE A 302 -4.10 9.09 -28.57
N ASP A 303 -2.94 9.05 -29.24
CA ASP A 303 -2.84 9.31 -30.68
C ASP A 303 -3.61 8.29 -31.51
N PHE A 304 -3.54 7.02 -31.13
CA PHE A 304 -4.30 5.96 -31.79
C PHE A 304 -5.80 6.15 -31.61
N ALA A 305 -6.27 6.49 -30.40
CA ALA A 305 -7.67 6.81 -30.15
C ALA A 305 -8.15 7.97 -31.04
N ARG A 306 -7.34 9.04 -31.13
CA ARG A 306 -7.61 10.17 -32.02
C ARG A 306 -7.69 9.74 -33.48
N GLU A 307 -6.80 8.88 -33.93
CA GLU A 307 -6.85 8.38 -35.30
C GLU A 307 -8.09 7.52 -35.55
N CYS A 308 -8.51 6.72 -34.56
CA CYS A 308 -9.77 5.98 -34.62
C CYS A 308 -10.96 6.93 -34.77
N ALA A 309 -11.02 8.00 -33.98
CA ALA A 309 -12.07 9.02 -34.06
C ALA A 309 -12.09 9.72 -35.42
N CYS A 310 -10.94 9.93 -36.06
CA CYS A 310 -10.89 10.50 -37.41
C CYS A 310 -11.43 9.57 -38.50
N GLN A 311 -11.60 8.28 -38.22
CA GLN A 311 -12.28 7.36 -39.14
C GLN A 311 -13.80 7.35 -38.96
N ARG A 312 -14.33 8.09 -37.97
CA ARG A 312 -15.75 8.11 -37.60
C ARG A 312 -16.53 9.21 -38.31
N GLN A 313 -17.81 8.93 -38.51
CA GLN A 313 -18.81 9.88 -38.94
C GLN A 313 -19.45 10.59 -37.73
N PRO A 314 -20.04 11.79 -37.88
CA PRO A 314 -20.61 12.54 -36.75
C PRO A 314 -21.68 11.83 -35.90
N ASN A 315 -22.31 10.78 -36.44
CA ASN A 315 -23.34 9.99 -35.76
C ASN A 315 -22.85 8.59 -35.34
N ASP A 316 -21.58 8.26 -35.57
CA ASP A 316 -21.01 6.99 -35.12
C ASP A 316 -20.85 6.97 -33.60
N ALA A 317 -20.73 5.76 -33.04
CA ALA A 317 -20.38 5.60 -31.64
C ALA A 317 -19.02 6.26 -31.33
N LYS A 318 -18.94 6.88 -30.16
CA LYS A 318 -17.70 7.48 -29.62
C LYS A 318 -16.63 6.41 -29.43
N ILE A 319 -15.37 6.79 -29.58
CA ILE A 319 -14.25 5.91 -29.25
C ILE A 319 -14.16 5.77 -27.73
N GLY A 320 -14.32 4.54 -27.23
CA GLY A 320 -14.13 4.23 -25.82
C GLY A 320 -12.64 4.18 -25.48
N PHE A 321 -12.23 4.86 -24.42
CA PHE A 321 -10.86 4.80 -23.91
C PHE A 321 -10.86 4.62 -22.40
N GLN A 322 -10.40 3.46 -21.93
CA GLN A 322 -10.32 3.12 -20.52
C GLN A 322 -8.86 2.92 -20.11
N PHE A 323 -8.39 3.77 -19.20
CA PHE A 323 -7.09 3.59 -18.54
C PHE A 323 -7.26 2.92 -17.19
N VAL A 324 -6.57 1.80 -17.00
CA VAL A 324 -6.53 1.10 -15.71
C VAL A 324 -5.45 1.75 -14.83
N SER A 325 -5.90 2.59 -13.90
CA SER A 325 -5.09 3.22 -12.86
C SER A 325 -5.13 2.40 -11.56
N SER A 326 -4.75 3.00 -10.43
CA SER A 326 -4.50 2.29 -9.18
C SER A 326 -4.92 3.12 -7.96
N VAL A 327 -5.36 2.43 -6.92
CA VAL A 327 -5.55 2.98 -5.55
C VAL A 327 -4.34 3.75 -5.03
N SER A 328 -3.12 3.48 -5.52
CA SER A 328 -1.91 4.22 -5.12
C SER A 328 -1.98 5.72 -5.41
N VAL A 329 -2.79 6.18 -6.37
CA VAL A 329 -3.06 7.60 -6.65
C VAL A 329 -3.86 8.27 -5.51
N MET A 330 -4.49 7.46 -4.64
CA MET A 330 -5.24 7.91 -3.46
C MET A 330 -4.54 7.54 -2.14
N GLY A 331 -3.33 6.98 -2.20
CA GLY A 331 -2.65 6.38 -1.03
C GLY A 331 -2.46 7.33 0.16
N TYR A 332 -2.39 8.64 -0.08
CA TYR A 332 -2.19 9.71 0.90
C TYR A 332 -3.43 10.58 1.12
N HIS A 333 -4.53 10.33 0.41
CA HIS A 333 -5.78 11.07 0.58
C HIS A 333 -6.24 11.19 2.04
N PRO A 334 -6.17 10.16 2.90
CA PRO A 334 -6.62 10.28 4.29
C PRO A 334 -5.79 11.28 5.10
N PHE A 335 -4.51 11.45 4.78
CA PHE A 335 -3.66 12.42 5.44
C PHE A 335 -3.96 13.85 5.01
N VAL A 336 -4.31 14.05 3.74
CA VAL A 336 -4.61 15.38 3.18
C VAL A 336 -6.00 15.84 3.60
N SER A 337 -6.98 14.95 3.54
CA SER A 337 -8.39 15.28 3.76
C SER A 337 -8.88 15.07 5.19
N GLY A 338 -8.14 14.31 6.00
CA GLY A 338 -8.59 13.82 7.30
C GLY A 338 -9.71 12.77 7.22
N LYS A 339 -10.01 12.22 6.03
CA LYS A 339 -11.10 11.27 5.79
C LYS A 339 -10.58 10.01 5.11
N ALA A 340 -10.98 8.86 5.61
CA ALA A 340 -10.68 7.57 4.97
C ALA A 340 -11.32 7.45 3.58
N LEU A 341 -12.53 8.00 3.39
CA LEU A 341 -13.26 7.94 2.13
C LEU A 341 -12.65 8.88 1.08
N ALA A 342 -12.14 8.28 0.01
CA ALA A 342 -11.49 8.87 -1.14
C ALA A 342 -12.48 9.00 -2.31
N PRO A 343 -12.77 10.23 -2.80
CA PRO A 343 -13.80 10.45 -3.80
C PRO A 343 -13.36 10.00 -5.20
N GLU A 344 -14.34 9.69 -6.06
CA GLU A 344 -14.16 9.41 -7.50
C GLU A 344 -13.94 10.72 -8.30
N GLU A 345 -12.94 11.50 -7.87
CA GLU A 345 -12.59 12.80 -8.42
C GLU A 345 -11.12 12.86 -8.84
N ARG A 346 -10.79 13.88 -9.62
CA ARG A 346 -9.41 14.24 -9.92
C ARG A 346 -8.71 14.68 -8.65
N VAL A 347 -7.45 14.30 -8.51
CA VAL A 347 -6.64 14.63 -7.34
C VAL A 347 -5.28 15.15 -7.75
N THR A 348 -4.65 15.87 -6.83
CA THR A 348 -3.30 16.39 -6.96
C THR A 348 -2.27 15.45 -6.33
N VAL A 349 -0.98 15.73 -6.55
CA VAL A 349 0.15 14.92 -6.06
C VAL A 349 0.10 14.66 -4.54
N GLU A 350 -0.53 15.54 -3.76
CA GLU A 350 -0.69 15.41 -2.31
C GLU A 350 -1.45 14.15 -1.92
N SER A 351 -2.41 13.70 -2.74
CA SER A 351 -3.19 12.48 -2.46
C SER A 351 -2.46 11.20 -2.87
N VAL A 352 -1.37 11.32 -3.64
CA VAL A 352 -0.66 10.20 -4.27
C VAL A 352 0.41 9.64 -3.34
N LEU A 353 0.44 8.31 -3.21
CA LEU A 353 1.51 7.60 -2.48
C LEU A 353 2.89 8.02 -3.02
N PRO A 354 3.88 8.40 -2.19
CA PRO A 354 5.15 8.96 -2.65
C PRO A 354 6.11 7.92 -3.25
N MET A 355 5.70 7.31 -4.35
CA MET A 355 6.47 6.35 -5.12
C MET A 355 6.32 6.58 -6.62
N GLY A 356 7.36 6.26 -7.39
CA GLY A 356 7.40 6.54 -8.82
C GLY A 356 6.31 5.85 -9.64
N TYR A 357 5.82 4.68 -9.18
CA TYR A 357 4.67 4.02 -9.80
C TYR A 357 3.40 4.86 -9.73
N ALA A 358 3.11 5.40 -8.54
CA ALA A 358 1.88 6.15 -8.29
C ALA A 358 1.92 7.50 -9.03
N ASP A 359 3.07 8.16 -9.02
CA ASP A 359 3.30 9.39 -9.80
C ASP A 359 3.15 9.12 -11.30
N ALA A 360 3.67 8.02 -11.83
CA ALA A 360 3.53 7.67 -13.24
C ALA A 360 2.08 7.35 -13.62
N LYS A 361 1.30 6.73 -12.72
CA LYS A 361 -0.15 6.53 -12.91
C LYS A 361 -0.88 7.88 -12.96
N LEU A 362 -0.59 8.79 -12.02
CA LEU A 362 -1.16 10.14 -12.01
C LEU A 362 -0.82 10.91 -13.30
N VAL A 363 0.42 10.84 -13.78
CA VAL A 363 0.81 11.44 -15.08
C VAL A 363 -0.12 10.97 -16.19
N CYS A 364 -0.40 9.68 -16.29
CA CYS A 364 -1.29 9.16 -17.32
C CYS A 364 -2.76 9.57 -17.11
N GLU A 365 -3.23 9.74 -15.87
CA GLU A 365 -4.57 10.32 -15.60
C GLU A 365 -4.64 11.76 -16.13
N TYR A 366 -3.65 12.59 -15.81
CA TYR A 366 -3.57 13.97 -16.27
C TYR A 366 -3.39 14.08 -17.79
N MET A 367 -2.67 13.15 -18.42
CA MET A 367 -2.59 13.13 -19.88
C MET A 367 -3.96 12.96 -20.54
N LEU A 368 -4.89 12.21 -19.95
CA LEU A 368 -6.26 12.11 -20.45
C LEU A 368 -7.05 13.40 -20.20
N ASP A 369 -6.86 14.00 -19.03
CA ASP A 369 -7.47 15.29 -18.67
C ASP A 369 -7.12 16.39 -19.67
N GLU A 370 -5.84 16.49 -20.04
CA GLU A 370 -5.33 17.49 -20.99
C GLU A 370 -5.57 17.10 -22.47
N THR A 371 -6.17 15.94 -22.75
CA THR A 371 -6.41 15.48 -24.13
C THR A 371 -7.84 15.01 -24.36
N LEU A 372 -8.09 13.69 -24.27
CA LEU A 372 -9.34 13.09 -24.71
C LEU A 372 -10.56 13.59 -23.91
N HIS A 373 -10.40 13.95 -22.62
CA HIS A 373 -11.47 14.52 -21.82
C HIS A 373 -11.99 15.87 -22.33
N HIS A 374 -11.21 16.62 -23.12
CA HIS A 374 -11.67 17.86 -23.75
C HIS A 374 -12.55 17.63 -24.99
N HIS A 375 -12.68 16.39 -25.45
CA HIS A 375 -13.40 16.02 -26.67
C HIS A 375 -14.50 14.97 -26.40
N PRO A 376 -15.47 15.25 -25.50
CA PRO A 376 -16.49 14.27 -25.08
C PRO A 376 -17.50 13.92 -26.18
N ASN A 377 -17.48 14.62 -27.32
CA ASN A 377 -18.27 14.27 -28.50
C ASN A 377 -17.65 13.13 -29.30
N ASP A 378 -16.32 13.01 -29.27
CA ASP A 378 -15.57 12.02 -30.03
C ASP A 378 -15.16 10.82 -29.16
N PHE A 379 -14.92 11.06 -27.87
CA PHE A 379 -14.42 10.06 -26.94
C PHE A 379 -15.35 9.82 -25.76
N ARG A 380 -15.42 8.56 -25.36
CA ARG A 380 -15.89 8.10 -24.05
C ARG A 380 -14.66 7.69 -23.25
N THR A 381 -14.04 8.65 -22.59
CA THR A 381 -12.79 8.44 -21.85
C THR A 381 -13.06 8.28 -20.36
N MET A 382 -12.35 7.34 -19.74
CA MET A 382 -12.39 7.13 -18.30
C MET A 382 -11.04 6.62 -17.76
N VAL A 383 -10.78 7.00 -16.52
CA VAL A 383 -9.77 6.41 -15.64
C VAL A 383 -10.48 5.50 -14.64
N VAL A 384 -9.96 4.30 -14.44
CA VAL A 384 -10.47 3.37 -13.45
C VAL A 384 -9.38 3.04 -12.44
N ARG A 385 -9.48 3.58 -11.20
CA ARG A 385 -8.54 3.28 -10.11
C ARG A 385 -8.95 1.99 -9.42
N ILE A 386 -8.12 0.97 -9.50
CA ILE A 386 -8.44 -0.35 -8.93
C ILE A 386 -7.78 -0.50 -7.54
N GLY A 387 -8.57 -0.97 -6.58
CA GLY A 387 -8.15 -1.39 -5.23
C GLY A 387 -7.54 -2.79 -5.23
N GLN A 388 -7.74 -3.54 -4.13
CA GLN A 388 -7.16 -4.88 -4.00
C GLN A 388 -7.89 -5.91 -4.86
N ILE A 389 -7.22 -6.35 -5.93
CA ILE A 389 -7.67 -7.50 -6.74
C ILE A 389 -7.34 -8.78 -5.96
N SER A 390 -8.34 -9.65 -5.78
CA SER A 390 -8.15 -10.98 -5.21
C SER A 390 -8.20 -12.08 -6.25
N GLY A 391 -7.89 -13.31 -5.83
CA GLY A 391 -7.85 -14.44 -6.74
C GLY A 391 -9.20 -14.75 -7.39
N SER A 392 -9.13 -15.56 -8.45
CA SER A 392 -10.26 -15.92 -9.31
C SER A 392 -11.37 -16.66 -8.56
N LYS A 393 -12.63 -16.34 -8.86
CA LYS A 393 -13.80 -17.08 -8.34
C LYS A 393 -13.89 -18.50 -8.89
N THR A 394 -13.27 -18.75 -10.03
CA THR A 394 -13.35 -20.03 -10.74
C THR A 394 -12.44 -21.09 -10.13
N ASN A 395 -11.26 -20.69 -9.63
CA ASN A 395 -10.22 -21.63 -9.21
C ASN A 395 -9.30 -21.12 -8.09
N GLY A 396 -9.60 -19.96 -7.49
CA GLY A 396 -8.82 -19.40 -6.39
C GLY A 396 -7.44 -18.85 -6.77
N LEU A 397 -7.02 -18.93 -8.04
CA LEU A 397 -5.69 -18.48 -8.45
C LEU A 397 -5.51 -16.99 -8.17
N TRP A 398 -4.60 -16.69 -7.23
CA TRP A 398 -4.11 -15.34 -6.92
C TRP A 398 -2.67 -15.22 -7.43
N ASN A 399 -2.34 -14.08 -8.03
CA ASN A 399 -0.97 -13.73 -8.36
C ASN A 399 -0.03 -13.85 -7.14
N PRO A 400 0.94 -14.78 -7.14
CA PRO A 400 1.77 -15.08 -5.97
C PRO A 400 2.87 -14.04 -5.71
N VAL A 401 3.05 -13.06 -6.61
CA VAL A 401 4.13 -12.06 -6.55
C VAL A 401 3.61 -10.68 -6.08
N GLU A 402 2.55 -10.70 -5.29
CA GLU A 402 1.89 -9.50 -4.74
C GLU A 402 1.98 -9.47 -3.22
N HIS A 403 1.77 -8.28 -2.64
CA HIS A 403 1.95 -8.04 -1.22
C HIS A 403 1.06 -8.95 -0.33
N LEU A 404 -0.21 -9.21 -0.66
CA LEU A 404 -1.03 -10.16 0.13
C LEU A 404 -0.47 -11.59 0.08
N ALA A 405 -0.09 -12.07 -1.10
CA ALA A 405 0.52 -13.39 -1.24
C ALA A 405 1.84 -13.50 -0.45
N HIS A 406 2.62 -12.42 -0.44
CA HIS A 406 3.83 -12.33 0.37
C HIS A 406 3.53 -12.37 1.88
N LEU A 407 2.52 -11.63 2.36
CA LEU A 407 2.09 -11.66 3.76
C LEU A 407 1.69 -13.08 4.18
N ILE A 408 0.85 -13.74 3.38
CA ILE A 408 0.35 -15.09 3.65
C ILE A 408 1.51 -16.09 3.66
N LYS A 409 2.37 -16.07 2.63
CA LYS A 409 3.49 -17.01 2.53
C LYS A 409 4.51 -16.82 3.66
N SER A 410 4.84 -15.57 3.98
CA SER A 410 5.74 -15.25 5.09
C SER A 410 5.17 -15.65 6.44
N SER A 411 3.87 -15.43 6.66
CA SER A 411 3.19 -15.85 7.89
C SER A 411 3.23 -17.36 8.08
N GLN A 412 3.02 -18.12 7.00
CA GLN A 412 3.18 -19.58 7.00
C GLN A 412 4.62 -19.98 7.36
N THR A 413 5.63 -19.38 6.72
CA THR A 413 7.04 -19.70 6.97
C THR A 413 7.48 -19.38 8.40
N LEU A 414 7.01 -18.26 8.95
CA LEU A 414 7.32 -17.83 10.32
C LEU A 414 6.46 -18.53 11.38
N ASN A 415 5.45 -19.29 10.95
CA ASN A 415 4.42 -19.90 11.79
C ASN A 415 3.75 -18.90 12.76
N VAL A 416 3.50 -17.68 12.27
CA VAL A 416 2.78 -16.61 12.98
C VAL A 416 1.94 -15.80 12.02
N LEU A 417 0.82 -15.26 12.49
CA LEU A 417 0.00 -14.31 11.75
C LEU A 417 0.02 -12.93 12.43
N PRO A 418 -0.03 -11.83 11.66
CA PRO A 418 -0.20 -10.51 12.23
C PRO A 418 -1.62 -10.32 12.74
N ASP A 419 -1.75 -9.79 13.95
CA ASP A 419 -3.01 -9.26 14.47
C ASP A 419 -3.33 -7.97 13.72
N LEU A 420 -4.33 -8.05 12.83
CA LEU A 420 -4.78 -6.94 11.98
C LEU A 420 -6.20 -6.54 12.37
N ASP A 421 -6.38 -5.24 12.58
CA ASP A 421 -7.66 -4.64 12.87
C ASP A 421 -8.32 -4.04 11.61
N GLY A 422 -9.55 -3.53 11.77
CA GLY A 422 -10.26 -2.86 10.70
C GLY A 422 -10.82 -3.81 9.64
N VAL A 423 -10.82 -3.36 8.38
CA VAL A 423 -11.57 -4.01 7.30
C VAL A 423 -10.79 -4.12 5.99
N LEU A 424 -11.04 -5.21 5.27
CA LEU A 424 -10.49 -5.50 3.95
C LEU A 424 -11.55 -5.40 2.84
N SER A 425 -11.12 -5.13 1.61
CA SER A 425 -11.97 -4.85 0.44
C SER A 425 -11.59 -5.67 -0.81
N TRP A 426 -11.26 -6.96 -0.62
CA TRP A 426 -10.84 -7.85 -1.70
C TRP A 426 -11.91 -7.99 -2.79
N CYS A 427 -11.53 -7.71 -4.04
CA CYS A 427 -12.41 -7.79 -5.20
C CYS A 427 -11.91 -8.87 -6.17
N PRO A 428 -12.66 -9.97 -6.39
CA PRO A 428 -12.21 -11.04 -7.27
C PRO A 428 -11.92 -10.56 -8.69
N VAL A 429 -10.81 -11.04 -9.28
CA VAL A 429 -10.36 -10.61 -10.61
C VAL A 429 -11.42 -10.78 -11.71
N ASN A 430 -12.31 -11.77 -11.60
CA ASN A 430 -13.44 -11.94 -12.53
C ASN A 430 -14.40 -10.74 -12.50
N ASP A 431 -14.75 -10.28 -11.30
CA ASP A 431 -15.69 -9.17 -11.12
C ASP A 431 -15.06 -7.84 -11.49
N VAL A 432 -13.75 -7.67 -11.21
CA VAL A 432 -12.98 -6.52 -11.69
C VAL A 432 -12.98 -6.48 -13.22
N ALA A 433 -12.69 -7.61 -13.89
CA ALA A 433 -12.68 -7.71 -15.34
C ALA A 433 -14.06 -7.44 -15.97
N ALA A 434 -15.12 -7.99 -15.37
CA ALA A 434 -16.48 -7.77 -15.82
C ALA A 434 -16.93 -6.31 -15.64
N THR A 435 -16.64 -5.71 -14.48
CA THR A 435 -16.92 -4.29 -14.21
C THR A 435 -16.21 -3.39 -15.23
N LEU A 436 -14.92 -3.65 -15.52
CA LEU A 436 -14.19 -2.88 -16.54
C LEU A 436 -14.84 -2.99 -17.93
N GLY A 437 -15.28 -4.20 -18.31
CA GLY A 437 -16.01 -4.45 -19.55
C GLY A 437 -17.32 -3.68 -19.62
N GLU A 438 -18.15 -3.77 -18.59
CA GLU A 438 -19.45 -3.08 -18.48
C GLU A 438 -19.28 -1.55 -18.55
N LEU A 439 -18.34 -0.97 -17.80
CA LEU A 439 -18.07 0.48 -17.83
C LEU A 439 -17.66 0.95 -19.24
N LEU A 440 -16.82 0.17 -19.91
CA LEU A 440 -16.31 0.47 -21.25
C LEU A 440 -17.39 0.36 -22.33
N ILE A 441 -18.20 -0.70 -22.28
CA ILE A 441 -19.23 -1.00 -23.29
C ILE A 441 -20.49 -0.15 -23.05
N GLY A 442 -20.78 0.25 -21.82
CA GLY A 442 -21.98 0.98 -21.47
C GLY A 442 -22.23 2.25 -22.30
N ASP A 443 -23.51 2.57 -22.51
CA ASP A 443 -23.95 3.68 -23.34
C ASP A 443 -24.25 4.97 -22.53
N THR A 444 -24.29 4.91 -21.20
CA THR A 444 -24.54 6.06 -20.29
C THR A 444 -23.34 7.00 -20.26
N THR A 445 -23.50 8.32 -20.18
CA THR A 445 -22.36 9.26 -20.14
C THR A 445 -21.30 8.84 -19.09
N ALA A 446 -20.05 8.63 -19.54
CA ALA A 446 -19.00 8.20 -18.62
C ALA A 446 -18.57 9.33 -17.67
N TYR A 447 -18.39 8.99 -16.40
CA TYR A 447 -17.61 9.82 -15.47
C TYR A 447 -16.12 9.78 -15.84
N PRO A 448 -15.34 10.84 -15.59
CA PRO A 448 -13.91 10.85 -15.87
C PRO A 448 -13.12 9.85 -15.01
N ILE A 449 -13.55 9.66 -13.75
CA ILE A 449 -12.90 8.80 -12.76
C ILE A 449 -13.92 7.80 -12.20
N TYR A 450 -13.51 6.54 -12.15
CA TYR A 450 -14.21 5.45 -11.45
C TYR A 450 -13.24 4.75 -10.50
N HIS A 451 -13.75 4.20 -9.41
CA HIS A 451 -12.99 3.29 -8.56
C HIS A 451 -13.61 1.89 -8.55
N ILE A 452 -12.76 0.87 -8.59
CA ILE A 452 -13.16 -0.52 -8.39
C ILE A 452 -12.52 -1.04 -7.11
N GLU A 453 -13.31 -1.09 -6.05
CA GLU A 453 -12.96 -1.66 -4.76
C GLU A 453 -14.18 -2.38 -4.18
N ASN A 454 -14.04 -3.55 -3.55
CA ASN A 454 -15.23 -4.27 -3.07
C ASN A 454 -15.96 -3.44 -1.99
N PRO A 455 -17.21 -2.98 -2.26
CA PRO A 455 -17.93 -2.13 -1.33
C PRO A 455 -18.46 -2.89 -0.11
N VAL A 456 -18.55 -4.22 -0.21
CA VAL A 456 -19.00 -5.10 0.88
C VAL A 456 -17.78 -5.49 1.70
N ARG A 457 -17.20 -4.53 2.45
CA ARG A 457 -15.98 -4.74 3.24
C ARG A 457 -16.15 -5.79 4.34
N GLN A 458 -15.06 -6.45 4.71
CA GLN A 458 -15.09 -7.52 5.70
C GLN A 458 -14.02 -7.39 6.79
N SER A 459 -14.20 -8.03 7.95
CA SER A 459 -13.29 -7.90 9.09
C SER A 459 -11.95 -8.59 8.85
N TRP A 460 -10.85 -7.90 9.17
CA TRP A 460 -9.53 -8.52 9.21
C TRP A 460 -9.41 -9.56 10.33
N ARG A 461 -10.02 -9.34 11.50
CA ARG A 461 -10.00 -10.31 12.60
C ARG A 461 -10.59 -11.66 12.19
N ASP A 462 -11.75 -11.62 11.54
CA ASP A 462 -12.39 -12.83 11.02
C ASP A 462 -11.51 -13.50 9.96
N MET A 463 -10.90 -12.72 9.07
CA MET A 463 -10.01 -13.24 8.03
C MET A 463 -8.74 -13.88 8.59
N ILE A 464 -8.12 -13.30 9.63
CA ILE A 464 -6.95 -13.88 10.29
C ILE A 464 -7.28 -15.24 10.90
N LEU A 465 -8.47 -15.42 11.48
CA LEU A 465 -8.92 -16.72 11.98
C LEU A 465 -9.03 -17.77 10.85
N ILE A 466 -9.57 -17.37 9.69
CA ILE A 466 -9.70 -18.26 8.53
C ILE A 466 -8.30 -18.59 7.96
N LEU A 467 -7.40 -17.60 7.88
CA LEU A 467 -6.02 -17.81 7.43
C LEU A 467 -5.25 -18.72 8.39
N ALA A 468 -5.45 -18.59 9.71
CA ALA A 468 -4.82 -19.44 10.70
C ALA A 468 -5.18 -20.91 10.48
N GLU A 469 -6.48 -21.19 10.29
CA GLU A 469 -6.98 -22.54 9.98
C GLU A 469 -6.41 -23.06 8.65
N ALA A 470 -6.50 -22.26 7.57
CA ALA A 470 -6.07 -22.67 6.24
C ALA A 470 -4.55 -22.92 6.13
N LEU A 471 -3.75 -22.17 6.89
CA LEU A 471 -2.29 -22.29 6.90
C LEU A 471 -1.77 -23.31 7.92
N GLY A 472 -2.63 -23.81 8.81
CA GLY A 472 -2.22 -24.65 9.94
C GLY A 472 -1.41 -23.90 11.00
N VAL A 473 -1.53 -22.57 11.07
CA VAL A 473 -0.87 -21.73 12.08
C VAL A 473 -1.76 -21.72 13.33
N PRO A 474 -1.26 -22.11 14.51
CA PRO A 474 -2.06 -22.07 15.74
C PRO A 474 -2.60 -20.66 15.99
N GLN A 475 -3.88 -20.52 16.38
CA GLN A 475 -4.46 -19.20 16.65
C GLN A 475 -3.69 -18.43 17.75
N ALA A 476 -3.11 -19.16 18.71
CA ALA A 476 -2.23 -18.61 19.75
C ALA A 476 -0.93 -17.98 19.20
N ASN A 477 -0.58 -18.26 17.94
CA ASN A 477 0.56 -17.67 17.24
C ASN A 477 0.18 -16.40 16.45
N THR A 478 -0.98 -15.81 16.72
CA THR A 478 -1.31 -14.45 16.26
C THR A 478 -0.55 -13.46 17.14
N VAL A 479 0.28 -12.62 16.54
CA VAL A 479 1.16 -11.66 17.24
C VAL A 479 0.84 -10.25 16.79
N SER A 480 1.16 -9.23 17.60
CA SER A 480 0.99 -7.83 17.18
C SER A 480 1.64 -7.54 15.82
N TYR A 481 1.08 -6.61 15.05
CA TYR A 481 1.60 -6.26 13.73
C TYR A 481 3.10 -5.91 13.75
N ASN A 482 3.53 -5.09 14.71
CA ASN A 482 4.94 -4.71 14.88
C ASN A 482 5.85 -5.92 15.16
N GLU A 483 5.38 -6.88 15.96
CA GLU A 483 6.12 -8.12 16.21
C GLU A 483 6.23 -8.98 14.95
N TRP A 484 5.18 -9.06 14.14
CA TRP A 484 5.23 -9.73 12.84
C TRP A 484 6.26 -9.07 11.90
N ILE A 485 6.26 -7.73 11.80
CA ILE A 485 7.26 -6.98 11.02
C ILE A 485 8.69 -7.26 11.51
N ARG A 486 8.90 -7.25 12.84
CA ARG A 486 10.20 -7.57 13.44
C ARG A 486 10.67 -8.98 13.03
N ARG A 487 9.80 -9.98 13.11
CA ARG A 487 10.12 -11.35 12.68
C ARG A 487 10.39 -11.46 11.18
N VAL A 488 9.69 -10.69 10.36
CA VAL A 488 9.98 -10.61 8.92
C VAL A 488 11.39 -10.06 8.68
N ARG A 489 11.81 -9.01 9.42
CA ARG A 489 13.14 -8.39 9.29
C ARG A 489 14.28 -9.27 9.81
N GLU A 490 14.05 -9.98 10.92
CA GLU A 490 15.08 -10.82 11.56
C GLU A 490 15.28 -12.18 10.87
N PHE A 491 14.38 -12.57 9.97
CA PHE A 491 14.50 -13.82 9.25
C PHE A 491 15.79 -13.85 8.41
N PRO A 492 16.54 -14.98 8.38
CA PRO A 492 17.84 -15.04 7.72
C PRO A 492 17.81 -14.54 6.26
N PRO A 493 18.67 -13.57 5.89
CA PRO A 493 18.61 -12.91 4.57
C PRO A 493 18.94 -13.84 3.39
N GLY A 494 19.46 -15.04 3.63
CA GLY A 494 19.69 -16.06 2.60
C GLY A 494 18.43 -16.79 2.11
N LEU A 495 17.28 -16.62 2.78
CA LEU A 495 16.04 -17.38 2.53
C LEU A 495 14.85 -16.49 2.16
N VAL A 496 15.10 -15.37 1.48
CA VAL A 496 14.04 -14.39 1.09
C VAL A 496 12.94 -15.00 0.21
N SER A 497 13.20 -16.08 -0.53
CA SER A 497 12.15 -16.82 -1.25
C SER A 497 11.13 -17.49 -0.33
N GLU A 498 11.55 -17.86 0.88
CA GLU A 498 10.68 -18.48 1.89
C GLU A 498 9.94 -17.43 2.71
N ASN A 499 10.53 -16.24 2.90
CA ASN A 499 9.92 -15.10 3.57
C ASN A 499 9.82 -13.88 2.62
N PRO A 500 8.93 -13.93 1.61
CA PRO A 500 8.86 -12.90 0.56
C PRO A 500 8.37 -11.53 1.03
N ALA A 501 7.71 -11.42 2.20
CA ALA A 501 7.32 -10.14 2.79
C ALA A 501 8.53 -9.24 3.07
N ALA A 502 9.72 -9.81 3.31
CA ALA A 502 10.96 -9.06 3.50
C ALA A 502 11.29 -8.14 2.30
N ARG A 503 10.84 -8.50 1.08
CA ARG A 503 11.05 -7.67 -0.13
C ARG A 503 10.25 -6.37 -0.11
N LEU A 504 9.18 -6.32 0.67
CA LEU A 504 8.21 -5.22 0.73
C LEU A 504 8.02 -4.75 2.18
N VAL A 505 9.00 -4.99 3.06
CA VAL A 505 8.83 -4.78 4.49
C VAL A 505 8.56 -3.31 4.85
N ASP A 506 9.11 -2.38 4.09
CA ASP A 506 8.86 -0.95 4.29
C ASP A 506 7.40 -0.59 3.94
N PHE A 507 6.86 -1.12 2.84
CA PHE A 507 5.45 -0.97 2.50
C PHE A 507 4.54 -1.55 3.59
N PHE A 508 4.89 -2.71 4.16
CA PHE A 508 4.15 -3.26 5.29
C PHE A 508 4.21 -2.35 6.51
N ASN A 509 5.40 -1.87 6.87
CA ASN A 509 5.61 -1.02 8.04
C ASN A 509 4.94 0.36 7.95
N ASP A 510 4.87 0.93 6.74
CA ASP A 510 4.54 2.36 6.55
C ASP A 510 3.16 2.57 5.91
N ASP A 511 2.69 1.64 5.08
CA ASP A 511 1.54 1.87 4.20
C ASP A 511 0.43 0.81 4.32
N PHE A 512 0.76 -0.44 4.67
CA PHE A 512 -0.19 -1.55 4.56
C PHE A 512 -1.42 -1.40 5.46
N GLU A 513 -1.27 -1.04 6.73
CA GLU A 513 -2.43 -0.85 7.62
C GLU A 513 -3.36 0.25 7.08
N ARG A 514 -2.79 1.38 6.66
CA ARG A 514 -3.57 2.48 6.07
C ARG A 514 -4.29 2.04 4.80
N MET A 515 -3.56 1.42 3.86
CA MET A 515 -4.08 1.13 2.53
C MET A 515 -4.95 -0.13 2.47
N SER A 516 -4.78 -1.07 3.39
CA SER A 516 -5.38 -2.42 3.32
C SER A 516 -6.30 -2.75 4.49
N CYS A 517 -6.29 -1.97 5.58
CA CYS A 517 -7.07 -2.24 6.80
C CYS A 517 -8.18 -1.20 7.07
N GLY A 518 -8.56 -0.43 6.05
CA GLY A 518 -9.69 0.51 6.10
C GLY A 518 -9.31 1.95 6.48
N GLY A 519 -8.02 2.27 6.58
CA GLY A 519 -7.54 3.66 6.71
C GLY A 519 -7.73 4.48 5.42
N LEU A 520 -7.81 3.81 4.27
CA LEU A 520 -8.19 4.35 2.97
C LEU A 520 -9.35 3.51 2.40
N ILE A 521 -10.40 4.20 1.96
CA ILE A 521 -11.59 3.60 1.36
C ILE A 521 -11.88 4.35 0.06
N LEU A 522 -11.90 3.65 -1.06
CA LEU A 522 -12.32 4.23 -2.33
C LEU A 522 -13.84 4.36 -2.34
N ASP A 523 -14.35 5.56 -2.63
CA ASP A 523 -15.76 5.73 -2.96
C ASP A 523 -16.05 5.03 -4.29
N THR A 524 -17.25 4.48 -4.44
CA THR A 524 -17.59 3.58 -5.55
C THR A 524 -18.97 3.90 -6.12
N ALA A 525 -19.46 5.11 -5.91
CA ALA A 525 -20.77 5.55 -6.35
C ALA A 525 -20.93 5.46 -7.88
N HIS A 526 -19.97 5.96 -8.65
CA HIS A 526 -19.99 5.93 -10.11
C HIS A 526 -19.95 4.50 -10.64
N SER A 527 -19.05 3.65 -10.10
CA SER A 527 -18.96 2.24 -10.51
C SER A 527 -20.24 1.47 -10.19
N LYS A 528 -20.85 1.70 -9.02
CA LYS A 528 -22.15 1.11 -8.66
C LYS A 528 -23.27 1.60 -9.55
N GLU A 529 -23.22 2.85 -10.01
CA GLU A 529 -24.23 3.40 -10.91
C GLU A 529 -24.19 2.69 -12.27
N HIS A 530 -23.00 2.49 -12.82
CA HIS A 530 -22.81 2.07 -14.22
C HIS A 530 -22.44 0.60 -14.45
N SER A 531 -22.26 -0.22 -13.40
CA SER A 531 -21.97 -1.65 -13.53
C SER A 531 -22.91 -2.50 -12.68
N ASP A 532 -23.60 -3.43 -13.35
CA ASP A 532 -24.50 -4.37 -12.71
C ASP A 532 -23.73 -5.45 -11.95
N THR A 533 -22.62 -5.94 -12.51
CA THR A 533 -21.72 -6.85 -11.80
C THR A 533 -21.23 -6.23 -10.50
N PHE A 534 -20.79 -4.96 -10.57
CA PHE A 534 -20.25 -4.27 -9.41
C PHE A 534 -21.31 -4.00 -8.33
N ARG A 535 -22.54 -3.67 -8.73
CA ARG A 535 -23.69 -3.50 -7.81
C ARG A 535 -24.04 -4.80 -7.08
N GLY A 536 -23.83 -5.95 -7.73
CA GLY A 536 -24.10 -7.28 -7.19
C GLY A 536 -22.99 -7.90 -6.34
N LEU A 537 -21.84 -7.22 -6.16
CA LEU A 537 -20.71 -7.75 -5.40
C LEU A 537 -21.10 -8.17 -3.98
N GLN A 538 -20.54 -9.31 -3.56
CA GLN A 538 -20.66 -9.84 -2.20
C GLN A 538 -19.29 -9.96 -1.53
N ALA A 539 -19.28 -10.47 -0.29
CA ALA A 539 -18.04 -10.77 0.42
C ALA A 539 -17.22 -11.84 -0.32
N ALA A 540 -15.97 -11.51 -0.67
CA ALA A 540 -15.16 -12.28 -1.63
C ALA A 540 -14.97 -13.77 -1.28
N TRP A 541 -14.88 -14.12 0.01
CA TRP A 541 -14.65 -15.50 0.44
C TRP A 541 -15.92 -16.35 0.55
N LYS A 542 -17.11 -15.74 0.63
CA LYS A 542 -18.38 -16.49 0.69
C LYS A 542 -18.73 -17.15 -0.64
N GLU A 543 -18.27 -16.58 -1.76
CA GLU A 543 -18.55 -17.12 -3.10
C GLU A 543 -17.53 -18.17 -3.57
N THR A 544 -16.32 -18.18 -3.02
CA THR A 544 -15.15 -18.76 -3.72
C THR A 544 -14.51 -19.94 -3.02
N GLY A 545 -14.83 -20.21 -1.74
CA GLY A 545 -14.10 -21.23 -0.97
C GLY A 545 -12.60 -20.95 -0.91
N PHE A 546 -12.21 -19.68 -1.06
CA PHE A 546 -10.87 -19.16 -1.39
C PHE A 546 -9.67 -19.72 -0.60
N LEU A 547 -9.94 -20.19 0.62
CA LEU A 547 -8.94 -20.66 1.58
C LEU A 547 -9.10 -22.15 1.90
N ARG A 548 -9.91 -22.89 1.14
CA ARG A 548 -10.09 -24.35 1.25
C ARG A 548 -9.34 -25.10 0.16
#